data_AF-A0A7J6WYN3-F1
#
_entry.id   AF-A0A7J6WYN3-F1
#
_cell.length_a   1.000
_cell.length_b   1.000
_cell.length_c   1.000
_cell.angle_alpha   90.00
_cell.angle_beta   90.00
_cell.angle_gamma   90.00
#
_symmetry.space_group_name_H-M   'P 1'
#
loop_
_entity.id
_entity.type
_entity.pdbx_description
1 polymer ?
#
loop_
_entity_poly.entity_id
_entity_poly.type
_entity_poly.pdbx_seq_one_letter_code
_entity_poly.pdbx_strand_id
1 'polypeptide(L)' 'MRMPRIYATDWRIQLDSGSRQRIVNKILDTLKRHLPISGPEGLLELNNIAVRFEDKVYTAATSL' A
#
# COMPACT_ATOMS: atom_id res chain seq x y z
N MET A 1 8.91 -4.20 -38.07
CA MET A 1 8.00 -4.79 -37.05
C MET A 1 8.17 -3.97 -35.77
N ARG A 2 7.23 -3.08 -35.42
CA ARG A 2 7.30 -2.31 -34.16
C ARG A 2 6.73 -3.18 -33.04
N MET A 3 7.56 -3.56 -32.07
CA MET A 3 7.11 -4.33 -30.92
C MET A 3 6.12 -3.49 -30.09
N PRO A 4 5.03 -4.09 -29.57
CA PRO A 4 4.06 -3.34 -28.79
C PRO A 4 4.71 -2.85 -27.50
N ARG A 5 4.47 -1.59 -27.15
CA ARG A 5 4.82 -0.96 -25.87
C ARG A 5 4.11 -1.62 -24.66
N ILE A 6 3.44 -2.75 -24.87
CA ILE A 6 2.56 -3.45 -23.93
C ILE A 6 3.38 -4.23 -22.88
N TYR A 7 4.69 -4.42 -23.13
CA TYR A 7 5.66 -4.85 -22.11
C TYR A 7 6.40 -3.67 -21.45
N ALA A 8 5.87 -2.44 -21.52
CA ALA A 8 6.28 -1.40 -20.58
C ALA A 8 6.02 -1.98 -19.19
N THR A 9 7.12 -2.35 -18.53
CA THR A 9 7.20 -3.34 -17.47
C THR A 9 6.13 -3.11 -16.42
N ASP A 10 5.15 -4.01 -16.32
CA ASP A 10 4.15 -3.92 -15.26
C ASP A 10 4.90 -3.94 -13.92
N TRP A 11 4.98 -2.77 -13.30
CA TRP A 11 5.78 -2.55 -12.10
C TRP A 11 5.30 -3.43 -10.95
N ARG A 12 4.05 -3.91 -11.01
CA ARG A 12 3.47 -4.87 -10.07
C ARG A 12 4.15 -6.23 -10.12
N ILE A 13 4.63 -6.67 -11.29
CA ILE A 13 5.35 -7.94 -11.46
C ILE A 13 6.74 -7.87 -10.82
N GLN A 14 7.33 -6.68 -10.74
CA GLN A 14 8.65 -6.45 -10.14
C GLN A 14 8.57 -6.21 -8.62
N LEU A 15 7.37 -5.98 -8.07
CA LEU A 15 7.21 -5.64 -6.67
C LEU A 15 7.38 -6.89 -5.80
N ASP A 16 8.34 -6.84 -4.88
CA ASP A 16 8.53 -7.89 -3.86
C ASP A 16 7.24 -8.08 -3.05
N SER A 17 6.86 -9.33 -2.79
CA SER A 17 5.59 -9.69 -2.14
C SER A 17 5.46 -9.10 -0.73
N GLY A 18 6.59 -8.85 -0.05
CA GLY A 18 6.63 -8.18 1.25
C GLY A 18 6.53 -6.65 1.19
N SER A 19 6.73 -6.02 0.03
CA SER A 19 6.82 -4.55 -0.07
C SER A 19 5.51 -3.85 0.27
N ARG A 20 4.38 -4.40 -0.20
CA ARG A 20 3.05 -3.87 0.11
C ARG A 20 2.80 -3.87 1.62
N GLN A 21 3.10 -4.99 2.28
CA GLN A 21 2.94 -5.10 3.74
C GLN A 21 3.85 -4.12 4.50
N ARG A 22 5.09 -3.90 4.02
CA ARG A 22 5.98 -2.89 4.62
C ARG A 22 5.40 -1.48 4.50
N ILE A 23 4.72 -1.16 3.39
CA ILE A 23 4.06 0.14 3.20
C ILE A 23 2.87 0.27 4.15
N VAL A 24 2.01 -0.75 4.26
CA VAL A 24 0.90 -0.79 5.24
C VAL A 24 1.43 -0.53 6.65
N ASN A 25 2.51 -1.21 7.05
CA ASN A 25 3.10 -1.03 8.37
C ASN A 25 3.61 0.41 8.59
N LYS A 26 4.26 1.02 7.60
CA LYS A 26 4.70 2.43 7.67
C LYS A 26 3.53 3.40 7.81
N ILE A 27 2.43 3.17 7.09
CA ILE A 27 1.21 3.97 7.20
C ILE A 27 0.62 3.81 8.60
N LEU A 28 0.47 2.58 9.08
CA LEU A 28 -0.04 2.28 10.41
C LEU A 28 0.80 2.92 11.52
N ASP A 29 2.13 2.83 11.44
CA ASP A 29 3.03 3.46 12.41
C ASP A 29 2.90 4.99 12.40
N THR A 30 2.67 5.58 11.22
CA THR A 30 2.39 7.01 11.10
C THR A 30 1.07 7.37 11.76
N LEU A 31 0.00 6.61 11.49
CA LEU A 31 -1.30 6.82 12.12
C LEU A 31 -1.23 6.72 13.65
N LYS A 32 -0.56 5.69 14.19
CA LYS A 32 -0.38 5.50 15.64
C LYS A 32 0.37 6.65 16.32
N ARG A 33 1.28 7.33 15.61
CA ARG A 33 2.02 8.48 16.16
C ARG A 33 1.19 9.75 16.23
N HIS A 34 0.16 9.86 15.41
CA HIS A 34 -0.62 11.10 15.26
C HIS A 34 -2.06 11.00 15.78
N LEU A 35 -2.59 9.78 15.95
CA LEU A 35 -3.96 9.55 16.37
C LEU A 35 -3.99 8.85 17.73
N PRO A 36 -4.86 9.29 18.66
CA PRO A 36 -5.10 8.55 19.89
C PRO A 36 -5.71 7.18 19.58
N ILE A 37 -5.24 6.15 20.27
CA ILE A 37 -5.74 4.77 20.09
C ILE A 37 -6.78 4.50 21.17
N SER A 38 -8.04 4.34 20.76
CA SER A 38 -9.17 4.05 21.65
C SER A 38 -9.27 2.58 22.04
N GLY A 39 -8.15 1.94 22.42
CA GLY A 39 -8.11 0.51 22.76
C GLY A 39 -7.90 -0.43 21.54
N PRO A 40 -8.12 -1.75 21.72
CA PRO A 40 -7.88 -2.76 20.68
C PRO A 40 -8.67 -2.51 19.39
N GLU A 41 -9.92 -2.07 19.50
CA GLU A 41 -10.78 -1.74 18.36
C GLU A 41 -10.22 -0.55 17.57
N GLY A 42 -9.72 0.48 18.27
CA GLY A 42 -9.08 1.63 17.64
C GLY A 42 -7.86 1.22 16.82
N LEU A 43 -7.05 0.28 17.32
CA LEU A 43 -5.90 -0.25 16.59
C LEU A 43 -6.32 -1.02 15.33
N LEU A 44 -7.39 -1.81 15.42
CA LEU A 44 -7.95 -2.52 14.27
C LEU A 44 -8.45 -1.56 13.19
N GLU A 45 -9.13 -0.48 13.59
CA GLU A 45 -9.58 0.57 12.66
C GLU A 45 -8.40 1.26 11.96
N LEU A 46 -7.34 1.61 12.69
CA LEU A 46 -6.14 2.17 12.08
C LEU A 46 -5.47 1.21 11.08
N ASN A 47 -5.46 -0.10 11.38
CA ASN A 47 -4.96 -1.11 10.46
C ASN A 47 -5.82 -1.19 9.19
N ASN A 48 -7.15 -1.22 9.34
CA ASN A 48 -8.09 -1.21 8.21
C ASN A 48 -7.90 0.03 7.32
N ILE A 49 -7.68 1.20 7.93
CA ILE A 49 -7.39 2.44 7.19
C ILE A 49 -6.08 2.31 6.41
N ALA A 50 -5.01 1.81 7.04
CA ALA A 50 -3.71 1.64 6.41
C ALA A 50 -3.77 0.70 5.19
N VAL A 51 -4.44 -0.46 5.33
CA VAL A 51 -4.65 -1.42 4.24
C VAL A 51 -5.45 -0.79 3.10
N ARG A 52 -6.57 -0.13 3.41
CA ARG A 52 -7.41 0.50 2.39
C ARG A 52 -6.71 1.65 1.67
N PHE A 53 -5.85 2.40 2.37
CA PHE A 53 -5.07 3.47 1.75
C PHE A 53 -4.02 2.92 0.79
N GLU A 54 -3.24 1.93 1.24
CA GLU A 54 -2.24 1.27 0.39
C GLU A 54 -2.88 0.64 -0.85
N ASP A 55 -4.01 -0.06 -0.69
CA ASP A 55 -4.66 -0.74 -1.82
C ASP A 55 -5.21 0.23 -2.87
N LYS A 56 -5.74 1.37 -2.43
CA LYS A 56 -6.18 2.45 -3.32
C LYS A 56 -5.02 3.01 -4.14
N VAL A 57 -3.88 3.27 -3.50
CA VAL A 57 -2.68 3.78 -4.18
C VAL A 57 -2.11 2.73 -5.12
N TYR A 58 -1.97 1.48 -4.65
CA TYR A 58 -1.46 0.36 -5.43
C TYR A 58 -2.30 0.14 -6.69
N THR A 59 -3.63 0.23 -6.59
CA THR A 59 -4.54 0.06 -7.73
C THR A 59 -4.49 1.25 -8.69
N ALA A 60 -4.43 2.47 -8.18
CA ALA A 60 -4.43 3.69 -8.99
C ALA A 60 -3.08 3.97 -9.68
N ALA A 61 -1.96 3.50 -9.11
CA ALA A 61 -0.64 3.78 -9.61
C ALA A 61 -0.39 3.13 -10.99
N THR A 62 0.15 3.92 -11.91
CA THR A 62 0.54 3.50 -13.27
C THR A 62 2.05 3.29 -13.42
N SER A 63 2.81 3.61 -12.37
CA SER A 63 4.26 3.46 -12.27
C SER A 63 4.65 3.18 -10.81
N LEU A 64 5.85 2.63 -10.61
CA LEU A 64 6.49 2.48 -9.29
C LEU A 64 6.92 3.82 -8.70
#